data_AF-A0A2E9WII6-F1
#
_entry.id   AF-A0A2E9WII6-F1
#
_cell.length_a   1.000
_cell.length_b   1.000
_cell.length_c   1.000
_cell.angle_alpha   90.00
_cell.angle_beta   90.00
_cell.angle_gamma   90.00
#
_symmetry.space_group_name_H-M   'P 1'
#
loop_
_entity.id
_entity.type
_entity.pdbx_description
1 polymer ?
#
loop_
_entity_poly.entity_id
_entity_poly.type
_entity_poly.pdbx_seq_one_letter_code
_entity_poly.pdbx_strand_id
1 'polypeptide(L)'
;MSIISKVLTTVFGRKSDKDLKKILPTVEKINVEYESLNKLSENDLKLKFQKIKDDLQQLILKNKNKYLEENKDLNTVDDLLYKDETQYLDDHMVEVFAIVKDASRRLCGSSYQVMGQKMNWDMVHYDVQLIGGIVLHQGNIAEMKTGEGKTLVSTLAIALNAITGRGLHVVTVNDYLAQRDSEWMGFLFKYLGLSVGCILDRMSPLERKEMYAKDITYGTNSQFGFDYLRDNMAVSSESQVQRNHVYAIVDEVDSVLIDEART
;
A
#
# COMPACT_ATOMS: atom_id res chain seq x y z
N MET A 1 -11.31 -1.06 -34.52
CA MET A 1 -12.49 -0.69 -33.69
C MET A 1 -13.72 -0.60 -34.58
N SER A 2 -14.76 -1.38 -34.28
CA SER A 2 -16.01 -1.41 -35.05
C SER A 2 -16.71 -0.04 -35.03
N ILE A 3 -17.43 0.32 -36.09
CA ILE A 3 -18.27 1.53 -36.15
C ILE A 3 -19.24 1.57 -34.96
N ILE A 4 -19.73 0.41 -34.52
CA ILE A 4 -20.60 0.25 -33.35
C ILE A 4 -19.89 0.67 -32.05
N SER A 5 -18.59 0.36 -31.89
CA SER A 5 -17.84 0.74 -30.69
C SER A 5 -17.55 2.24 -30.65
N LYS A 6 -17.35 2.89 -31.81
CA LYS A 6 -17.26 4.35 -31.92
C LYS A 6 -18.58 5.03 -31.54
N VAL A 7 -19.70 4.58 -32.08
CA VAL A 7 -21.03 5.15 -31.77
C VAL A 7 -21.39 4.98 -30.28
N LEU A 8 -21.16 3.79 -29.71
CA LEU A 8 -21.38 3.55 -28.27
C LEU A 8 -20.50 4.44 -27.37
N THR A 9 -19.22 4.62 -27.70
CA THR A 9 -18.32 5.49 -26.93
C THR A 9 -18.63 6.97 -27.10
N THR A 10 -19.14 7.41 -28.25
CA THR A 10 -19.59 8.79 -28.46
C THR A 10 -20.91 9.09 -27.74
N VAL A 11 -21.84 8.14 -27.69
CA VAL A 11 -23.16 8.33 -27.04
C VAL A 11 -23.08 8.15 -25.52
N PHE A 12 -22.29 7.20 -25.02
CA PHE A 12 -22.24 6.88 -23.58
C PHE A 12 -20.94 7.31 -22.90
N GLY A 13 -19.96 7.87 -23.61
CA GLY A 13 -18.61 8.11 -23.08
C GLY A 13 -17.82 6.81 -22.88
N ARG A 14 -16.51 6.90 -22.62
CA ARG A 14 -15.73 5.72 -22.22
C ARG A 14 -15.99 5.40 -20.75
N LYS A 15 -15.93 4.12 -20.38
CA LYS A 15 -16.05 3.68 -18.97
C LYS A 15 -15.02 4.40 -18.09
N SER A 16 -13.77 4.51 -18.57
CA SER A 16 -12.69 5.26 -17.92
C SER A 16 -13.09 6.68 -17.55
N ASP A 17 -13.77 7.41 -18.45
CA ASP A 17 -14.15 8.80 -18.22
C ASP A 17 -15.21 8.91 -17.11
N LYS A 18 -16.12 7.92 -17.02
CA LYS A 18 -17.13 7.85 -15.96
C LYS A 18 -16.50 7.50 -14.62
N ASP A 19 -15.56 6.57 -14.60
CA ASP A 19 -14.89 6.15 -13.38
C ASP A 19 -14.01 7.28 -12.83
N LEU A 20 -13.29 8.00 -13.70
CA LEU A 20 -12.55 9.21 -13.33
C LEU A 20 -13.47 10.29 -12.73
N LYS A 21 -14.64 10.54 -13.33
CA LYS A 21 -15.62 11.51 -12.78
C LYS A 21 -16.09 11.18 -11.36
N LYS A 22 -16.09 9.89 -10.96
CA LYS A 22 -16.43 9.49 -9.59
C LYS A 22 -15.27 9.72 -8.61
N ILE A 23 -14.03 9.67 -9.09
CA ILE A 23 -12.81 9.80 -8.27
C ILE A 23 -12.43 11.27 -8.06
N LEU A 24 -12.66 12.14 -9.06
CA LEU A 24 -12.27 13.55 -9.00
C LEU A 24 -12.73 14.29 -7.73
N PRO A 25 -13.98 14.15 -7.25
CA PRO A 25 -14.40 14.79 -6.00
C PRO A 25 -13.57 14.36 -4.78
N THR A 26 -13.08 13.12 -4.76
CA THR A 26 -12.20 12.63 -3.69
C THR A 26 -10.81 13.26 -3.77
N VAL A 27 -10.28 13.45 -4.98
CA VAL A 27 -9.01 14.16 -5.20
C VAL A 27 -9.10 15.60 -4.72
N GLU A 28 -10.20 16.28 -5.01
CA GLU A 28 -10.46 17.64 -4.51
C GLU A 28 -10.48 17.68 -2.97
N LYS A 29 -11.16 16.71 -2.33
CA LYS A 29 -11.16 16.60 -0.86
C LYS A 29 -9.75 16.38 -0.29
N ILE A 30 -8.94 15.53 -0.93
CA ILE A 30 -7.55 15.30 -0.51
C ILE A 30 -6.75 16.60 -0.58
N ASN A 31 -6.89 17.36 -1.66
CA ASN A 31 -6.20 18.64 -1.81
C ASN A 31 -6.67 19.68 -0.78
N VAL A 32 -7.98 19.74 -0.48
CA VAL A 32 -8.51 20.62 0.59
C VAL A 32 -7.95 20.25 1.96
N GLU A 33 -7.94 18.95 2.31
CA GLU A 33 -7.36 18.48 3.58
C GLU A 33 -5.85 18.79 3.62
N TYR A 34 -5.12 18.52 2.53
CA TYR A 34 -3.70 18.81 2.40
C TYR A 34 -3.36 20.28 2.69
N GLU A 35 -4.12 21.23 2.12
CA GLU A 35 -3.91 22.66 2.39
C GLU A 35 -4.11 23.02 3.88
N SER A 36 -4.98 22.30 4.58
CA SER A 36 -5.19 22.50 6.02
C SER A 36 -3.97 22.07 6.86
N LEU A 37 -3.18 21.11 6.38
CA LEU A 37 -2.01 20.55 7.08
C LEU A 37 -0.81 21.49 7.09
N ASN A 38 -0.78 22.51 6.22
CA ASN A 38 0.31 23.49 6.15
C ASN A 38 0.56 24.23 7.49
N LYS A 39 -0.45 24.28 8.36
CA LYS A 39 -0.37 24.93 9.68
C LYS A 39 0.22 24.03 10.76
N LEU A 40 0.34 22.72 10.52
CA LEU A 40 0.82 21.77 11.49
C LEU A 40 2.34 21.74 11.55
N SER A 41 2.89 21.59 12.75
CA SER A 41 4.31 21.26 12.90
C SER A 41 4.58 19.84 12.38
N GLU A 42 5.86 19.51 12.17
CA GLU A 42 6.25 18.14 11.80
C GLU A 42 5.78 17.11 12.84
N ASN A 43 5.91 17.44 14.12
CA ASN A 43 5.49 16.55 15.20
C ASN A 43 3.97 16.37 15.21
N ASP A 44 3.19 17.44 15.00
CA ASP A 44 1.74 17.37 14.97
C ASP A 44 1.23 16.53 13.79
N LEU A 45 1.88 16.62 12.62
CA LEU A 45 1.55 15.79 11.46
C LEU A 45 1.77 14.29 11.77
N LYS A 46 2.92 13.94 12.36
CA LYS A 46 3.23 12.56 12.75
C LYS A 46 2.27 12.05 13.82
N LEU A 47 1.93 12.90 14.81
CA LEU A 47 0.94 12.57 15.84
C LEU A 47 -0.46 12.34 15.26
N LYS A 48 -0.87 13.15 14.26
CA LYS A 48 -2.15 12.96 13.56
C LYS A 48 -2.18 11.60 12.84
N PHE A 49 -1.11 11.24 12.12
CA PHE A 49 -1.01 9.92 11.48
C PHE A 49 -1.02 8.76 12.50
N GLN A 50 -0.22 8.90 13.57
CA GLN A 50 -0.15 7.89 14.63
C GLN A 50 -1.51 7.69 15.30
N LYS A 51 -2.26 8.77 15.53
CA LYS A 51 -3.60 8.70 16.10
C LYS A 51 -4.55 7.87 15.22
N ILE A 52 -4.53 8.06 13.90
CA ILE A 52 -5.35 7.26 12.97
C ILE A 52 -5.00 5.76 13.09
N LYS A 53 -3.72 5.43 13.24
CA LYS A 53 -3.26 4.05 13.46
C LYS A 53 -3.74 3.51 14.80
N ASP A 54 -3.58 4.27 15.88
CA ASP A 54 -3.96 3.86 17.24
C ASP A 54 -5.48 3.65 17.37
N ASP A 55 -6.28 4.55 16.79
CA ASP A 55 -7.73 4.48 16.78
C ASP A 55 -8.23 3.23 16.04
N LEU A 56 -7.57 2.83 14.93
CA LEU A 56 -7.86 1.56 14.24
C LEU A 56 -7.53 0.35 15.11
N GLN A 57 -6.37 0.33 15.78
CA GLN A 57 -6.00 -0.79 16.64
C GLN A 57 -6.96 -0.96 17.82
N GLN A 58 -7.44 0.16 18.38
CA GLN A 58 -8.48 0.15 19.41
C GLN A 58 -9.82 -0.38 18.86
N LEU A 59 -10.22 0.03 17.65
CA LEU A 59 -11.41 -0.48 16.97
C LEU A 59 -11.33 -2.00 16.78
N ILE A 60 -10.21 -2.50 16.25
CA ILE A 60 -9.98 -3.94 16.01
C ILE A 60 -10.08 -4.72 17.32
N LEU A 61 -9.39 -4.27 18.38
CA LEU A 61 -9.42 -4.94 19.68
C LEU A 61 -10.83 -4.99 20.27
N LYS A 62 -11.55 -3.86 20.23
CA LYS A 62 -12.92 -3.76 20.71
C LYS A 62 -13.87 -4.69 19.95
N ASN A 63 -13.82 -4.67 18.62
CA ASN A 63 -14.71 -5.47 17.79
C ASN A 63 -14.39 -6.96 17.86
N LYS A 64 -13.10 -7.32 17.95
CA LYS A 64 -12.67 -8.71 18.16
C LYS A 64 -13.27 -9.30 19.43
N ASN A 65 -13.18 -8.59 20.55
CA ASN A 65 -13.77 -9.04 21.82
C ASN A 65 -15.29 -9.20 21.71
N LYS A 66 -15.97 -8.20 21.12
CA LYS A 66 -17.41 -8.27 20.87
C LYS A 66 -17.81 -9.51 20.05
N TYR A 67 -17.11 -9.78 18.96
CA TYR A 67 -17.44 -10.92 18.08
C TYR A 67 -17.17 -12.27 18.73
N LEU A 68 -16.13 -12.37 19.57
CA LEU A 68 -15.86 -13.57 20.36
C LEU A 68 -16.93 -13.80 21.44
N GLU A 69 -17.41 -12.73 22.11
CA GLU A 69 -18.52 -12.80 23.07
C GLU A 69 -19.83 -13.24 22.42
N GLU A 70 -20.03 -12.93 21.14
CA GLU A 70 -21.15 -13.40 20.31
C GLU A 70 -21.03 -14.89 19.88
N ASN A 71 -20.03 -15.62 20.42
CA ASN A 71 -19.74 -17.03 20.09
C ASN A 71 -19.45 -17.29 18.60
N LYS A 72 -18.88 -16.32 17.88
CA LYS A 72 -18.42 -16.51 16.51
C LYS A 72 -17.11 -17.29 16.49
N ASP A 73 -16.94 -18.17 15.50
CA ASP A 73 -15.67 -18.86 15.28
C ASP A 73 -14.58 -17.90 14.75
N LEU A 74 -13.32 -18.32 14.83
CA LEU A 74 -12.17 -17.47 14.51
C LEU A 74 -12.16 -16.98 13.05
N ASN A 75 -12.63 -17.78 12.09
CA ASN A 75 -12.65 -17.37 10.68
C ASN A 75 -13.71 -16.30 10.46
N THR A 76 -14.91 -16.51 11.02
CA THR A 76 -15.98 -15.51 10.96
C THR A 76 -15.58 -14.19 11.64
N VAL A 77 -14.84 -14.25 12.76
CA VAL A 77 -14.30 -13.06 13.42
C VAL A 77 -13.31 -12.33 12.50
N ASP A 78 -12.40 -13.06 11.85
CA ASP A 78 -11.41 -12.47 10.93
C ASP A 78 -12.07 -11.78 9.73
N ASP A 79 -13.09 -12.40 9.13
CA ASP A 79 -13.87 -11.83 8.02
C ASP A 79 -14.61 -10.54 8.42
N LEU A 80 -15.13 -10.48 9.64
CA LEU A 80 -15.82 -9.30 10.15
C LEU A 80 -14.83 -8.18 10.47
N LEU A 81 -13.69 -8.50 11.08
CA LEU A 81 -12.63 -7.54 11.33
C LEU A 81 -12.08 -6.96 10.02
N TYR A 82 -11.89 -7.79 8.99
CA TYR A 82 -11.47 -7.31 7.67
C TYR A 82 -12.45 -6.29 7.06
N LYS A 83 -13.76 -6.49 7.26
CA LYS A 83 -14.78 -5.51 6.83
C LYS A 83 -14.72 -4.22 7.64
N ASP A 84 -14.56 -4.31 8.96
CA ASP A 84 -14.43 -3.14 9.83
C ASP A 84 -13.17 -2.33 9.49
N GLU A 85 -12.06 -3.02 9.23
CA GLU A 85 -10.80 -2.44 8.77
C GLU A 85 -10.99 -1.73 7.42
N THR A 86 -11.58 -2.41 6.43
CA THR A 86 -11.79 -1.85 5.09
C THR A 86 -12.63 -0.58 5.16
N GLN A 87 -13.74 -0.61 5.91
CA GLN A 87 -14.59 0.57 6.10
C GLN A 87 -13.81 1.72 6.77
N TYR A 88 -13.01 1.42 7.79
CA TYR A 88 -12.18 2.44 8.44
C TYR A 88 -11.15 3.04 7.49
N LEU A 89 -10.48 2.22 6.66
CA LEU A 89 -9.52 2.68 5.67
C LEU A 89 -10.19 3.59 4.63
N ASP A 90 -11.36 3.19 4.11
CA ASP A 90 -12.15 4.00 3.17
C ASP A 90 -12.52 5.37 3.76
N ASP A 91 -12.96 5.38 5.04
CA ASP A 91 -13.36 6.61 5.74
C ASP A 91 -12.18 7.57 6.00
N HIS A 92 -10.97 7.04 6.18
CA HIS A 92 -9.76 7.83 6.47
C HIS A 92 -8.83 8.03 5.25
N MET A 93 -9.17 7.48 4.08
CA MET A 93 -8.33 7.56 2.88
C MET A 93 -7.95 8.99 2.53
N VAL A 94 -8.91 9.93 2.59
CA VAL A 94 -8.68 11.34 2.26
C VAL A 94 -7.62 11.96 3.17
N GLU A 95 -7.77 11.74 4.49
CA GLU A 95 -6.87 12.29 5.50
C GLU A 95 -5.47 11.68 5.40
N VAL A 96 -5.39 10.35 5.25
CA VAL A 96 -4.10 9.65 5.11
C VAL A 96 -3.38 10.08 3.82
N PHE A 97 -4.10 10.19 2.69
CA PHE A 97 -3.47 10.61 1.42
C PHE A 97 -2.97 12.05 1.49
N ALA A 98 -3.71 12.94 2.16
CA ALA A 98 -3.26 14.31 2.41
C ALA A 98 -1.99 14.35 3.28
N ILE A 99 -1.93 13.52 4.34
CA ILE A 99 -0.74 13.37 5.19
C ILE A 99 0.45 12.85 4.39
N VAL A 100 0.28 11.83 3.55
CA VAL A 100 1.35 11.26 2.71
C VAL A 100 1.88 12.29 1.72
N LYS A 101 0.99 13.08 1.10
CA LYS A 101 1.36 14.19 0.21
C LYS A 101 2.12 15.29 0.94
N ASP A 102 1.67 15.69 2.13
CA ASP A 102 2.37 16.71 2.95
C ASP A 102 3.71 16.20 3.50
N ALA A 103 3.80 14.94 3.91
CA ALA A 103 5.06 14.30 4.29
C ALA A 103 6.04 14.32 3.11
N SER A 104 5.59 13.97 1.90
CA SER A 104 6.41 14.04 0.69
C SER A 104 6.92 15.47 0.43
N ARG A 105 6.06 16.50 0.60
CA ARG A 105 6.48 17.91 0.51
C ARG A 105 7.52 18.27 1.57
N ARG A 106 7.34 17.86 2.82
CA ARG A 106 8.26 18.19 3.92
C ARG A 106 9.62 17.54 3.76
N LEU A 107 9.69 16.39 3.11
CA LEU A 107 10.94 15.71 2.79
C LEU A 107 11.72 16.38 1.64
N CYS A 108 11.10 17.27 0.86
CA CYS A 108 11.76 17.95 -0.25
C CYS A 108 13.08 18.63 0.16
N GLY A 109 14.13 18.47 -0.64
CA GLY A 109 15.48 18.98 -0.37
C GLY A 109 16.30 18.12 0.61
N SER A 110 15.73 17.05 1.17
CA SER A 110 16.48 16.08 1.99
C SER A 110 17.33 15.16 1.12
N SER A 111 18.48 14.73 1.64
CA SER A 111 19.28 13.66 1.04
C SER A 111 19.35 12.44 1.94
N TYR A 112 19.31 11.25 1.34
CA TYR A 112 19.35 9.96 2.03
C TYR A 112 20.10 8.94 1.17
N GLN A 113 20.38 7.76 1.72
CA GLN A 113 21.05 6.69 0.99
C GLN A 113 20.04 5.66 0.49
N VAL A 114 20.21 5.25 -0.76
CA VAL A 114 19.51 4.13 -1.40
C VAL A 114 20.57 3.27 -2.05
N MET A 115 20.72 2.04 -1.59
CA MET A 115 21.70 1.06 -2.05
C MET A 115 23.13 1.63 -2.07
N GLY A 116 23.47 2.39 -1.03
CA GLY A 116 24.77 3.07 -0.89
C GLY A 116 24.96 4.31 -1.76
N GLN A 117 23.97 4.68 -2.58
CA GLN A 117 23.99 5.89 -3.40
C GLN A 117 23.23 7.02 -2.72
N LYS A 118 23.77 8.24 -2.79
CA LYS A 118 23.09 9.43 -2.28
C LYS A 118 21.95 9.82 -3.24
N MET A 119 20.73 9.85 -2.73
CA MET A 119 19.52 10.28 -3.41
C MET A 119 18.98 11.55 -2.76
N ASN A 120 18.28 12.38 -3.54
CA ASN A 120 17.54 13.54 -3.05
C ASN A 120 16.05 13.26 -3.17
N TRP A 121 15.28 13.74 -2.19
CA TRP A 121 13.83 13.74 -2.26
C TRP A 121 13.38 15.09 -2.82
N ASP A 122 12.81 15.10 -4.02
CA ASP A 122 12.27 16.31 -4.67
C ASP A 122 10.92 16.00 -5.33
N MET A 123 10.08 15.25 -4.61
CA MET A 123 8.84 14.69 -5.14
C MET A 123 7.64 15.02 -4.26
N VAL A 124 6.56 15.49 -4.88
CA VAL A 124 5.25 15.72 -4.26
C VAL A 124 4.17 15.18 -5.20
N HIS A 125 3.15 14.51 -4.66
CA HIS A 125 2.12 13.89 -5.47
C HIS A 125 1.31 14.90 -6.30
N TYR A 126 1.20 14.66 -7.60
CA TYR A 126 0.26 15.31 -8.51
C TYR A 126 -1.14 14.68 -8.41
N ASP A 127 -2.16 15.39 -8.88
CA ASP A 127 -3.55 14.91 -8.85
C ASP A 127 -3.75 13.58 -9.58
N VAL A 128 -3.08 13.38 -10.71
CA VAL A 128 -3.11 12.09 -11.44
C VAL A 128 -2.51 10.95 -10.62
N GLN A 129 -1.57 11.24 -9.72
CA GLN A 129 -0.97 10.26 -8.83
C GLN A 129 -1.90 9.97 -7.64
N LEU A 130 -2.65 10.97 -7.15
CA LEU A 130 -3.72 10.75 -6.16
C LEU A 130 -4.81 9.83 -6.73
N ILE A 131 -5.20 10.01 -7.99
CA ILE A 131 -6.13 9.10 -8.68
C ILE A 131 -5.55 7.69 -8.70
N GLY A 132 -4.29 7.52 -9.10
CA GLY A 132 -3.63 6.21 -9.11
C GLY A 132 -3.63 5.54 -7.73
N GLY A 133 -3.34 6.29 -6.66
CA GLY A 133 -3.40 5.78 -5.29
C GLY A 133 -4.80 5.30 -4.88
N ILE A 134 -5.85 6.04 -5.25
CA ILE A 134 -7.25 5.67 -4.97
C ILE A 134 -7.61 4.38 -5.70
N VAL A 135 -7.23 4.29 -6.98
CA VAL A 135 -7.48 3.10 -7.81
C VAL A 135 -6.78 1.87 -7.23
N LEU A 136 -5.53 2.00 -6.78
CA LEU A 136 -4.80 0.92 -6.13
C LEU A 136 -5.49 0.47 -4.85
N HIS A 137 -5.85 1.40 -3.95
CA HIS A 137 -6.56 1.06 -2.71
C HIS A 137 -7.86 0.31 -2.96
N GLN A 138 -8.60 0.66 -4.02
CA GLN A 138 -9.82 -0.02 -4.44
C GLN A 138 -9.60 -1.41 -5.07
N GLY A 139 -8.36 -1.92 -5.07
CA GLY A 139 -8.02 -3.24 -5.61
C GLY A 139 -8.01 -3.30 -7.14
N ASN A 140 -7.86 -2.15 -7.81
CA ASN A 140 -7.88 -2.07 -9.28
C ASN A 140 -6.48 -1.80 -9.85
N ILE A 141 -6.32 -2.03 -11.16
CA ILE A 141 -5.08 -1.73 -11.90
C ILE A 141 -5.06 -0.25 -12.28
N ALA A 142 -4.05 0.47 -11.80
CA ALA A 142 -3.77 1.85 -12.20
C ALA A 142 -2.83 1.86 -13.41
N GLU A 143 -3.38 1.94 -14.63
CA GLU A 143 -2.58 2.10 -15.85
C GLU A 143 -2.00 3.52 -15.93
N MET A 144 -0.68 3.63 -15.83
CA MET A 144 0.05 4.90 -15.89
C MET A 144 1.22 4.78 -16.84
N LYS A 145 1.50 5.85 -17.60
CA LYS A 145 2.64 5.88 -18.51
C LYS A 145 3.96 5.88 -17.73
N THR A 146 5.01 5.36 -18.35
CA THR A 146 6.37 5.48 -17.81
C THR A 146 6.72 6.95 -17.58
N GLY A 147 7.29 7.25 -16.42
CA GLY A 147 7.61 8.63 -16.01
C GLY A 147 6.53 9.34 -15.18
N GLU A 148 5.31 8.79 -15.08
CA GLU A 148 4.24 9.34 -14.22
C GLU A 148 4.46 9.08 -12.71
N GLY A 149 5.58 8.44 -12.34
CA GLY A 149 5.96 8.19 -10.95
C GLY A 149 5.19 7.05 -10.27
N LYS A 150 4.99 5.91 -10.94
CA LYS A 150 4.31 4.71 -10.38
C LYS A 150 4.80 4.33 -8.97
N THR A 151 6.11 4.39 -8.74
CA THR A 151 6.72 4.09 -7.43
C THR A 151 6.25 5.05 -6.34
N LEU A 152 6.12 6.35 -6.64
CA LEU A 152 5.59 7.33 -5.70
C LEU A 152 4.08 7.18 -5.50
N VAL A 153 3.34 6.86 -6.55
CA VAL A 153 1.88 6.65 -6.52
C VAL A 153 1.50 5.56 -5.53
N SER A 154 2.21 4.43 -5.54
CA SER A 154 1.90 3.30 -4.66
C SER A 154 2.00 3.64 -3.17
N THR A 155 2.84 4.62 -2.79
CA THR A 155 3.02 5.02 -1.38
C THR A 155 1.73 5.46 -0.69
N LEU A 156 0.78 6.02 -1.45
CA LEU A 156 -0.53 6.45 -0.91
C LEU A 156 -1.33 5.24 -0.41
N ALA A 157 -1.52 4.24 -1.28
CA ALA A 157 -2.24 3.03 -0.95
C ALA A 157 -1.46 2.17 0.07
N ILE A 158 -0.13 2.11 -0.05
CA ILE A 158 0.73 1.38 0.89
C ILE A 158 0.58 1.96 2.30
N ALA A 159 0.77 3.28 2.47
CA ALA A 159 0.70 3.91 3.78
C ALA A 159 -0.66 3.71 4.44
N LEU A 160 -1.76 3.85 3.68
CA LEU A 160 -3.11 3.60 4.17
C LEU A 160 -3.32 2.16 4.62
N ASN A 161 -3.04 1.18 3.75
CA ASN A 161 -3.35 -0.21 4.05
C ASN A 161 -2.39 -0.83 5.10
N ALA A 162 -1.18 -0.28 5.24
CA ALA A 162 -0.21 -0.72 6.24
C ALA A 162 -0.63 -0.39 7.69
N ILE A 163 -1.52 0.59 7.93
CA ILE A 163 -1.92 0.96 9.30
C ILE A 163 -2.72 -0.13 10.02
N THR A 164 -3.27 -1.10 9.27
CA THR A 164 -3.93 -2.29 9.83
C THR A 164 -2.99 -3.14 10.69
N GLY A 165 -1.68 -3.09 10.41
CA GLY A 165 -0.69 -3.94 11.08
C GLY A 165 -0.74 -5.42 10.65
N ARG A 166 -1.60 -5.78 9.69
CA ARG A 166 -1.70 -7.18 9.18
C ARG A 166 -0.58 -7.55 8.21
N GLY A 167 0.21 -6.56 7.79
CA GLY A 167 1.27 -6.70 6.80
C GLY A 167 0.76 -6.43 5.39
N LEU A 168 1.61 -5.80 4.58
CA LEU A 168 1.34 -5.48 3.18
C LEU A 168 2.51 -5.95 2.32
N HIS A 169 2.22 -6.61 1.19
CA HIS A 169 3.25 -7.05 0.25
C HIS A 169 3.35 -6.10 -0.96
N VAL A 170 4.57 -5.71 -1.31
CA VAL A 170 4.85 -4.99 -2.56
C VAL A 170 5.69 -5.91 -3.43
N VAL A 171 5.11 -6.35 -4.54
CA VAL A 171 5.72 -7.28 -5.48
C VAL A 171 6.38 -6.49 -6.60
N THR A 172 7.67 -6.72 -6.83
CA THR A 172 8.41 -6.18 -7.96
C THR A 172 8.94 -7.31 -8.85
N VAL A 173 9.46 -6.97 -10.03
CA VAL A 173 9.94 -7.97 -11.00
C VAL A 173 11.33 -8.54 -10.68
N ASN A 174 12.11 -7.92 -9.80
CA ASN A 174 13.41 -8.45 -9.37
C ASN A 174 13.89 -7.89 -8.02
N ASP A 175 14.83 -8.60 -7.39
CA ASP A 175 15.41 -8.26 -6.09
C ASP A 175 16.07 -6.88 -6.06
N TYR A 176 16.69 -6.43 -7.17
CA TYR A 176 17.28 -5.09 -7.25
C TYR A 176 16.21 -4.00 -7.09
N LEU A 177 15.09 -4.11 -7.81
CA LEU A 177 13.98 -3.17 -7.71
C LEU A 177 13.29 -3.26 -6.36
N ALA A 178 13.10 -4.47 -5.82
CA ALA A 178 12.56 -4.66 -4.47
C ALA A 178 13.41 -3.91 -3.43
N GLN A 179 14.74 -4.12 -3.45
CA GLN A 179 15.65 -3.45 -2.53
C GLN A 179 15.64 -1.94 -2.73
N ARG A 180 15.86 -1.47 -3.97
CA ARG A 180 15.90 -0.04 -4.31
C ARG A 180 14.65 0.67 -3.82
N ASP A 181 13.46 0.14 -4.14
CA ASP A 181 12.20 0.82 -3.86
C ASP A 181 11.84 0.74 -2.38
N SER A 182 12.18 -0.36 -1.70
CA SER A 182 12.02 -0.48 -0.24
C SER A 182 12.85 0.54 0.53
N GLU A 183 14.08 0.83 0.09
CA GLU A 183 14.95 1.83 0.71
C GLU A 183 14.54 3.25 0.29
N TRP A 184 14.16 3.43 -0.97
CA TRP A 184 13.77 4.73 -1.51
C TRP A 184 12.46 5.22 -0.89
N MET A 185 11.36 4.48 -1.06
CA MET A 185 10.08 4.85 -0.47
C MET A 185 10.06 4.63 1.05
N GLY A 186 10.95 3.76 1.56
CA GLY A 186 11.16 3.56 2.99
C GLY A 186 11.55 4.83 3.74
N PHE A 187 12.17 5.82 3.09
CA PHE A 187 12.44 7.12 3.69
C PHE A 187 11.14 7.82 4.11
N LEU A 188 10.12 7.81 3.24
CA LEU A 188 8.79 8.36 3.51
C LEU A 188 8.04 7.52 4.56
N PHE A 189 8.06 6.20 4.45
CA PHE A 189 7.36 5.33 5.42
C PHE A 189 7.96 5.46 6.82
N LYS A 190 9.28 5.53 6.94
CA LYS A 190 9.97 5.76 8.21
C LYS A 190 9.62 7.12 8.80
N TYR A 191 9.49 8.16 7.98
CA TYR A 191 9.02 9.47 8.43
C TYR A 191 7.62 9.40 9.08
N LEU A 192 6.74 8.55 8.53
CA LEU A 192 5.40 8.28 9.04
C LEU A 192 5.37 7.24 10.19
N GLY A 193 6.51 6.70 10.61
CA GLY A 193 6.58 5.69 11.67
C GLY A 193 6.19 4.26 11.23
N LEU A 194 6.15 3.98 9.92
CA LEU A 194 5.93 2.65 9.37
C LEU A 194 7.27 1.95 9.13
N SER A 195 7.31 0.66 9.46
CA SER A 195 8.47 -0.20 9.28
C SER A 195 8.42 -0.93 7.94
N VAL A 196 9.57 -1.04 7.28
CA VAL A 196 9.72 -1.64 5.94
C VAL A 196 10.73 -2.77 6.00
N GLY A 197 10.38 -3.91 5.41
CA GLY A 197 11.25 -5.06 5.17
C GLY A 197 11.38 -5.33 3.67
N CYS A 198 12.40 -6.08 3.29
CA CYS A 198 12.61 -6.52 1.92
C CYS A 198 13.10 -7.98 1.92
N ILE A 199 12.40 -8.84 1.18
CA ILE A 199 12.77 -10.24 0.99
C ILE A 199 13.66 -10.34 -0.23
N LEU A 200 14.87 -10.86 -0.01
CA LEU A 200 15.88 -11.09 -1.05
C LEU A 200 16.26 -12.57 -1.10
N ASP A 201 16.90 -12.97 -2.20
CA ASP A 201 17.53 -14.28 -2.29
C ASP A 201 18.54 -14.51 -1.14
N ARG A 202 18.69 -15.77 -0.74
CA ARG A 202 19.64 -16.25 0.30
C ARG A 202 19.42 -15.75 1.74
N MET A 203 18.32 -15.07 2.03
CA MET A 203 17.94 -14.80 3.43
C MET A 203 17.55 -16.10 4.16
N SER A 204 18.06 -16.24 5.38
CA SER A 204 17.68 -17.33 6.29
C SER A 204 16.21 -17.22 6.72
N PRO A 205 15.59 -18.31 7.20
CA PRO A 205 14.20 -18.27 7.69
C PRO A 205 13.98 -17.24 8.80
N LEU A 206 14.97 -17.05 9.69
CA LEU A 206 14.89 -16.07 10.77
C LEU A 206 14.84 -14.64 10.22
N GLU A 207 15.75 -14.29 9.30
CA GLU A 207 15.76 -12.97 8.66
C GLU A 207 14.47 -12.70 7.88
N ARG A 208 13.96 -13.72 7.16
CA ARG A 208 12.67 -13.61 6.46
C ARG A 208 11.54 -13.32 7.42
N LYS A 209 11.46 -14.05 8.55
CA LYS A 209 10.45 -13.84 9.58
C LYS A 209 10.51 -12.41 10.15
N GLU A 210 11.70 -11.85 10.32
CA GLU A 210 11.87 -10.45 10.73
C GLU A 210 11.36 -9.45 9.67
N MET A 211 11.60 -9.73 8.38
CA MET A 211 11.12 -8.88 7.28
C MET A 211 9.60 -8.96 7.09
N TYR A 212 9.03 -10.16 7.23
CA TYR A 212 7.59 -10.41 7.30
C TYR A 212 6.97 -10.01 8.65
N ALA A 213 7.69 -9.36 9.57
CA ALA A 213 7.10 -8.79 10.78
C ALA A 213 6.88 -7.27 10.67
N LYS A 214 7.41 -6.63 9.61
CA LYS A 214 7.34 -5.17 9.37
C LYS A 214 5.95 -4.71 8.96
N ASP A 215 5.64 -3.43 8.87
CA ASP A 215 4.30 -3.02 8.38
C ASP A 215 4.18 -3.30 6.86
N ILE A 216 5.29 -3.13 6.13
CA ILE A 216 5.40 -3.26 4.68
C ILE A 216 6.55 -4.23 4.35
N THR A 217 6.33 -5.14 3.40
CA THR A 217 7.35 -6.08 2.93
C THR A 217 7.46 -6.03 1.41
N TYR A 218 8.62 -5.62 0.89
CA TYR A 218 8.95 -5.69 -0.54
C TYR A 218 9.54 -7.07 -0.89
N GLY A 219 9.38 -7.50 -2.13
CA GLY A 219 9.98 -8.74 -2.64
C GLY A 219 9.53 -9.04 -4.06
N THR A 220 9.93 -10.20 -4.58
CA THR A 220 9.47 -10.70 -5.88
C THR A 220 8.38 -11.75 -5.71
N ASN A 221 7.59 -11.97 -6.76
CA ASN A 221 6.54 -13.00 -6.79
C ASN A 221 7.11 -14.39 -6.43
N SER A 222 8.29 -14.71 -6.95
CA SER A 222 9.00 -15.96 -6.71
C SER A 222 9.36 -16.11 -5.24
N GLN A 223 9.93 -15.07 -4.62
CA GLN A 223 10.29 -15.14 -3.19
C GLN A 223 9.06 -15.31 -2.30
N PHE A 224 7.99 -14.54 -2.52
CA PHE A 224 6.74 -14.69 -1.78
C PHE A 224 6.10 -16.07 -2.00
N GLY A 225 6.08 -16.56 -3.25
CA GLY A 225 5.51 -17.86 -3.58
C GLY A 225 6.27 -19.03 -2.97
N PHE A 226 7.60 -19.01 -3.02
CA PHE A 226 8.41 -20.07 -2.41
C PHE A 226 8.35 -20.06 -0.88
N ASP A 227 8.28 -18.88 -0.25
CA ASP A 227 8.04 -18.79 1.21
C ASP A 227 6.67 -19.37 1.58
N TYR A 228 5.62 -19.06 0.82
CA TYR A 228 4.30 -19.65 1.03
C TYR A 228 4.35 -21.19 0.94
N LEU A 229 5.00 -21.73 -0.09
CA LEU A 229 5.16 -23.18 -0.24
C LEU A 229 5.95 -23.80 0.92
N ARG A 230 7.05 -23.16 1.35
CA ARG A 230 7.84 -23.61 2.51
C ARG A 230 7.02 -23.62 3.80
N ASP A 231 6.22 -22.58 4.03
CA ASP A 231 5.37 -22.46 5.22
C ASP A 231 4.28 -23.54 5.27
N ASN A 232 3.78 -23.99 4.12
CA ASN A 232 2.82 -25.11 4.03
C ASN A 232 3.47 -26.49 4.14
N MET A 233 4.81 -26.57 4.08
CA MET A 233 5.59 -27.77 4.36
C MET A 233 6.22 -27.75 5.75
N ALA A 234 6.05 -26.67 6.51
CA ALA A 234 6.62 -26.52 7.84
C ALA A 234 6.01 -27.51 8.83
N VAL A 235 6.85 -28.08 9.71
CA VAL A 235 6.42 -29.06 10.72
C VAL A 235 5.63 -28.38 11.86
N SER A 236 5.85 -27.09 12.08
CA SER A 236 5.17 -26.32 13.13
C SER A 236 4.93 -24.88 12.69
N SER A 237 3.91 -24.23 13.28
CA SER A 237 3.57 -22.83 13.05
C SER A 237 4.72 -21.87 13.36
N GLU A 238 5.57 -22.20 14.33
CA GLU A 238 6.69 -21.36 14.75
C GLU A 238 7.78 -21.30 13.67
N SER A 239 7.84 -22.30 12.80
CA SER A 239 8.80 -22.38 11.70
C SER A 239 8.35 -21.60 10.46
N GLN A 240 7.10 -21.13 10.42
CA GLN A 240 6.58 -20.32 9.33
C GLN A 240 7.17 -18.91 9.37
N VAL A 241 7.46 -18.36 8.19
CA VAL A 241 8.09 -17.05 8.02
C VAL A 241 7.09 -15.98 7.61
N GLN A 242 6.08 -16.33 6.81
CA GLN A 242 5.02 -15.43 6.40
C GLN A 242 3.98 -15.25 7.51
N ARG A 243 3.06 -14.34 7.21
CA ARG A 243 1.84 -14.06 7.94
C ARG A 243 0.71 -14.04 6.90
N ASN A 244 -0.48 -13.61 7.31
CA ASN A 244 -1.66 -13.59 6.44
C ASN A 244 -1.45 -12.75 5.16
N HIS A 245 -2.15 -13.11 4.09
CA HIS A 245 -2.08 -12.44 2.78
C HIS A 245 -3.23 -11.44 2.61
N VAL A 246 -3.16 -10.29 3.29
CA VAL A 246 -4.29 -9.34 3.38
C VAL A 246 -4.36 -8.39 2.19
N TYR A 247 -3.22 -7.86 1.75
CA TYR A 247 -3.17 -6.92 0.64
C TYR A 247 -1.80 -6.95 -0.05
N ALA A 248 -1.81 -6.89 -1.38
CA ALA A 248 -0.60 -6.87 -2.20
C ALA A 248 -0.73 -5.84 -3.34
N ILE A 249 0.34 -5.09 -3.58
CA ILE A 249 0.49 -4.27 -4.78
C ILE A 249 1.52 -4.94 -5.67
N VAL A 250 1.15 -5.19 -6.92
CA VAL A 250 2.04 -5.78 -7.92
C VAL A 250 2.47 -4.71 -8.90
N ASP A 251 3.76 -4.36 -8.88
CA ASP A 251 4.37 -3.51 -9.90
C ASP A 251 4.64 -4.33 -11.18
N GLU A 252 4.49 -3.69 -12.33
CA GLU A 252 4.53 -4.32 -13.66
C GLU A 252 3.66 -5.61 -13.72
N VAL A 253 2.38 -5.44 -13.38
CA VAL A 253 1.38 -6.51 -13.23
C VAL A 253 1.22 -7.40 -14.47
N ASP A 254 1.44 -6.86 -15.66
CA ASP A 254 1.43 -7.62 -16.90
C ASP A 254 2.57 -8.63 -16.96
N SER A 255 3.78 -8.19 -16.60
CA SER A 255 4.95 -9.07 -16.53
C SER A 255 4.74 -10.20 -15.50
N VAL A 256 4.25 -9.85 -14.31
CA VAL A 256 4.11 -10.81 -13.20
C VAL A 256 2.90 -11.73 -13.36
N LEU A 257 1.71 -11.20 -13.63
CA LEU A 257 0.46 -11.98 -13.62
C LEU A 257 0.07 -12.55 -14.99
N ILE A 258 0.71 -12.12 -16.08
CA ILE A 258 0.45 -12.64 -17.43
C ILE A 258 1.65 -13.39 -17.96
N ASP A 259 2.82 -12.74 -18.03
CA ASP A 259 3.97 -13.33 -18.69
C ASP A 259 4.63 -14.45 -17.88
N GLU A 260 4.86 -14.22 -16.59
CA GLU A 260 5.47 -15.18 -15.65
C GLU A 260 4.49 -16.23 -15.14
N ALA A 261 3.18 -15.98 -15.18
CA ALA A 261 2.16 -16.95 -14.74
C ALA A 261 2.07 -18.23 -15.60
N ARG A 262 2.89 -18.33 -16.66
CA ARG A 262 3.00 -19.51 -17.52
C ARG A 262 3.89 -20.62 -16.96
N THR A 263 4.68 -20.33 -15.93
CA THR A 263 5.65 -21.24 -15.30
C THR A 263 5.35 -21.42 -13.83
#